data_AF-A0A950BEI8-F1
#
_entry.id   AF-A0A950BEI8-F1
#
_cell.length_a   1.000
_cell.length_b   1.000
_cell.length_c   1.000
_cell.angle_alpha   90.00
_cell.angle_beta   90.00
_cell.angle_gamma   90.00
#
_symmetry.space_group_name_H-M   'P 1'
#
loop_
_entity.id
_entity.type
_entity.pdbx_description
1 polymer ?
#
loop_
_entity_poly.entity_id
_entity_poly.type
_entity_poly.pdbx_seq_one_letter_code
_entity_poly.pdbx_strand_id
1 'polypeptide(L)'
;MSKSVADVMQLVKDEDVKFVDFRFTDTRGKEQHVSVPLSAFDEDKFESGHAFDGSSIAGWKGIEASDMLLVPDPNTAFIDPFYEESTLVLTCDVVEPADGKGYERDPRSLAKRAEAYLKSTGLGDTAFFGPEPEFFFFDSRQWNTHQS
;
A
#
# COMPACT_ATOMS: atom_id res chain seq x y z
N MET A 1 -5.32 16.76 -7.28
CA MET A 1 -5.94 17.29 -6.04
C MET A 1 -5.56 16.35 -4.92
N SER A 2 -4.98 16.85 -3.84
CA SER A 2 -4.75 16.04 -2.63
C SER A 2 -6.11 15.74 -2.00
N LYS A 3 -6.32 14.49 -1.54
CA LYS A 3 -7.50 14.10 -0.78
C LYS A 3 -7.18 14.17 0.70
N SER A 4 -8.06 14.83 1.45
CA SER A 4 -8.06 14.79 2.91
C SER A 4 -8.73 13.51 3.42
N VAL A 5 -8.54 13.20 4.71
CA VAL A 5 -9.26 12.10 5.37
C VAL A 5 -10.78 12.28 5.24
N ALA A 6 -11.27 13.52 5.41
CA ALA A 6 -12.69 13.83 5.25
C ALA A 6 -13.21 13.52 3.83
N ASP A 7 -12.41 13.78 2.79
CA ASP A 7 -12.78 13.44 1.41
C ASP A 7 -12.90 11.92 1.23
N VAL A 8 -12.03 11.14 1.87
CA VAL A 8 -12.11 9.66 1.84
C VAL A 8 -13.35 9.17 2.58
N MET A 9 -13.66 9.74 3.76
CA MET A 9 -14.86 9.35 4.50
C MET A 9 -16.15 9.75 3.82
N GLN A 10 -16.13 10.83 3.03
CA GLN A 10 -17.25 11.19 2.16
C GLN A 10 -17.40 10.18 1.03
N LEU A 11 -16.30 9.79 0.36
CA LEU A 11 -16.30 8.75 -0.67
C LEU A 11 -16.85 7.42 -0.15
N VAL A 12 -16.47 7.01 1.07
CA VAL A 12 -16.98 5.81 1.74
C VAL A 12 -18.51 5.82 1.84
N LYS A 13 -19.09 6.97 2.17
CA LYS A 13 -20.54 7.15 2.30
C LYS A 13 -21.23 7.18 0.93
N ASP A 14 -20.67 7.94 -0.01
CA ASP A 14 -21.26 8.17 -1.32
C ASP A 14 -21.32 6.88 -2.15
N GLU A 15 -20.31 6.02 -2.01
CA GLU A 15 -20.15 4.76 -2.78
C GLU A 15 -20.61 3.52 -1.99
N ASP A 16 -21.28 3.71 -0.85
CA ASP A 16 -21.78 2.65 0.03
C ASP A 16 -20.76 1.51 0.28
N VAL A 17 -19.53 1.90 0.60
CA VAL A 17 -18.38 0.99 0.72
C VAL A 17 -18.66 -0.10 1.76
N LYS A 18 -18.35 -1.36 1.41
CA LYS A 18 -18.49 -2.53 2.30
C LYS A 18 -17.15 -3.01 2.84
N PHE A 19 -16.08 -2.84 2.07
CA PHE A 19 -14.74 -3.29 2.41
C PHE A 19 -13.69 -2.21 2.18
N VAL A 20 -12.61 -2.29 2.95
CA VAL A 20 -11.41 -1.47 2.75
C VAL A 20 -10.24 -2.42 2.47
N ASP A 21 -9.52 -2.16 1.39
CA ASP A 21 -8.40 -2.94 0.91
C ASP A 21 -7.10 -2.13 1.05
N PHE A 22 -6.31 -2.46 2.07
CA PHE A 22 -5.03 -1.83 2.33
C PHE A 22 -3.95 -2.48 1.47
N ARG A 23 -3.32 -1.71 0.58
CA ARG A 23 -2.30 -2.19 -0.36
C ARG A 23 -0.92 -1.64 -0.04
N PHE A 24 0.10 -2.46 -0.21
CA PHE A 24 1.50 -2.07 -0.04
C PHE A 24 2.40 -2.89 -0.96
N THR A 25 3.64 -2.47 -1.16
CA THR A 25 4.59 -3.17 -2.04
C THR A 25 5.68 -3.83 -1.21
N ASP A 26 5.95 -5.11 -1.45
CA ASP A 26 7.07 -5.80 -0.81
C ASP A 26 8.42 -5.45 -1.47
N THR A 27 9.54 -5.86 -0.84
CA THR A 27 10.89 -5.59 -1.37
C THR A 27 11.16 -6.19 -2.75
N ARG A 28 10.35 -7.17 -3.20
CA ARG A 28 10.47 -7.79 -4.53
C ARG A 28 9.65 -7.04 -5.58
N GLY A 29 8.94 -5.99 -5.21
CA GLY A 29 8.08 -5.20 -6.10
C GLY A 29 6.69 -5.80 -6.30
N LYS A 30 6.28 -6.79 -5.51
CA LYS A 30 4.93 -7.35 -5.58
C LYS A 30 3.98 -6.49 -4.73
N GLU A 31 2.85 -6.11 -5.32
CA GLU A 31 1.73 -5.53 -4.55
C GLU A 31 1.08 -6.63 -3.69
N GLN A 32 1.00 -6.36 -2.39
CA GLN A 32 0.38 -7.16 -1.36
C GLN A 32 -0.80 -6.37 -0.81
N HIS A 33 -1.78 -7.06 -0.22
CA HIS A 33 -2.96 -6.40 0.30
C HIS A 33 -3.61 -7.15 1.47
N VAL A 34 -4.35 -6.40 2.29
CA VAL A 34 -5.20 -6.91 3.38
C VAL A 34 -6.56 -6.23 3.28
N SER A 35 -7.60 -7.01 3.07
CA SER A 35 -8.98 -6.51 3.00
C SER A 35 -9.71 -6.74 4.33
N VAL A 36 -10.43 -5.73 4.80
CA VAL A 36 -11.22 -5.78 6.04
C VAL A 36 -12.63 -5.23 5.80
N PRO A 37 -13.64 -5.66 6.57
CA PRO A 37 -14.95 -5.03 6.53
C PRO A 37 -14.86 -3.57 6.95
N LEU A 38 -15.73 -2.70 6.42
CA LEU A 38 -15.77 -1.28 6.77
C LEU A 38 -15.87 -1.05 8.29
N SER A 39 -16.50 -1.97 9.04
CA SER A 39 -16.60 -1.89 10.50
C SER A 39 -15.25 -1.91 11.23
N ALA A 40 -14.16 -2.30 10.57
CA ALA A 40 -12.80 -2.30 11.12
C ALA A 40 -11.96 -1.09 10.66
N PHE A 41 -12.60 -0.12 9.99
CA PHE A 41 -11.98 1.08 9.44
C PHE A 41 -12.72 2.35 9.89
N ASP A 42 -11.94 3.31 10.35
CA ASP A 42 -12.38 4.65 10.74
C ASP A 42 -11.25 5.67 10.45
N GLU A 43 -11.53 6.95 10.71
CA GLU A 43 -10.58 8.04 10.50
C GLU A 43 -9.27 7.86 11.30
N ASP A 44 -9.35 7.21 12.46
CA ASP A 44 -8.19 6.98 13.33
C ASP A 44 -7.16 6.06 12.66
N LYS A 45 -7.54 5.26 11.66
CA LYS A 45 -6.60 4.41 10.91
C LYS A 45 -5.57 5.19 10.12
N PHE A 46 -5.85 6.43 9.73
CA PHE A 46 -4.87 7.28 9.05
C PHE A 46 -3.73 7.74 9.95
N GLU A 47 -3.91 7.69 11.29
CA GLU A 47 -2.89 8.04 12.26
C GLU A 47 -2.32 6.81 12.98
N SER A 48 -3.21 5.93 13.46
CA SER A 48 -2.84 4.74 14.24
C SER A 48 -2.40 3.54 13.41
N GLY A 49 -2.75 3.52 12.12
CA GLY A 49 -2.46 2.42 11.21
C GLY A 49 -3.31 1.16 11.44
N HIS A 50 -3.16 0.23 10.51
CA HIS A 50 -3.75 -1.10 10.54
C HIS A 50 -2.66 -2.15 10.83
N ALA A 51 -2.82 -2.92 11.89
CA ALA A 51 -1.86 -3.95 12.27
C ALA A 51 -1.88 -5.12 11.28
N PHE A 52 -0.70 -5.61 10.91
CA PHE A 52 -0.55 -6.83 10.11
C PHE A 52 0.72 -7.60 10.50
N ASP A 53 0.78 -8.87 10.12
CA ASP A 53 1.95 -9.73 10.32
C ASP A 53 2.97 -9.55 9.19
N GLY A 54 4.05 -8.83 9.49
CA GLY A 54 5.18 -8.60 8.60
C GLY A 54 6.09 -9.82 8.42
N SER A 55 5.99 -10.86 9.25
CA SER A 55 6.81 -12.09 9.11
C SER A 55 6.39 -12.95 7.92
N SER A 56 5.15 -12.76 7.46
CA SER A 56 4.61 -13.38 6.24
C SER A 56 5.16 -12.74 4.95
N ILE A 57 5.92 -11.64 5.04
CA ILE A 57 6.53 -10.97 3.89
C ILE A 57 7.99 -11.39 3.73
N ALA A 58 8.30 -11.99 2.58
CA ALA A 58 9.62 -12.54 2.30
C ALA A 58 10.72 -11.47 2.42
N GLY A 59 11.67 -11.69 3.33
CA GLY A 59 12.79 -10.78 3.57
C GLY A 59 12.47 -9.63 4.52
N TRP A 60 11.34 -9.65 5.24
CA TRP A 60 11.01 -8.67 6.28
C TRP A 60 11.34 -9.21 7.68
N LYS A 61 10.45 -9.05 8.65
CA LYS A 61 10.68 -9.38 10.06
C LYS A 61 10.74 -10.89 10.29
N GLY A 62 11.48 -11.31 11.31
CA GLY A 62 11.34 -12.65 11.87
C GLY A 62 10.06 -12.78 12.69
N ILE A 63 9.70 -14.01 13.08
CA ILE A 63 8.49 -14.30 13.85
C ILE A 63 8.52 -13.58 15.20
N GLU A 64 9.71 -13.38 15.78
CA GLU A 64 9.91 -12.71 17.06
C GLU A 64 9.58 -11.21 17.08
N ALA A 65 9.43 -10.56 15.91
CA ALA A 65 9.11 -9.14 15.77
C ALA A 65 8.16 -8.90 14.59
N SER A 66 7.13 -9.75 14.48
CA SER A 66 6.22 -9.82 13.34
C SER A 66 5.32 -8.60 13.15
N ASP A 67 4.89 -7.98 14.25
CA ASP A 67 3.84 -6.96 14.20
C ASP A 67 4.34 -5.67 13.53
N MET A 68 3.61 -5.24 12.51
CA MET A 68 3.88 -4.04 11.73
C MET A 68 2.59 -3.26 11.51
N LEU A 69 2.69 -1.98 11.13
CA LEU A 69 1.52 -1.14 10.85
C LEU A 69 1.49 -0.70 9.39
N LEU A 70 0.32 -0.81 8.76
CA LEU A 70 -0.01 -0.20 7.49
C LEU A 70 -0.67 1.15 7.76
N VAL A 71 -0.01 2.25 7.38
CA VAL A 71 -0.56 3.60 7.52
C VAL A 71 -1.10 4.04 6.15
N PRO A 72 -2.43 4.14 5.96
CA PRO A 72 -3.02 4.49 4.68
C PRO A 72 -2.77 5.94 4.29
N ASP A 73 -2.53 6.17 3.00
CA ASP A 73 -2.38 7.51 2.41
C ASP A 73 -3.70 7.94 1.74
N PRO A 74 -4.41 8.96 2.27
CA PRO A 74 -5.73 9.35 1.77
C PRO A 74 -5.70 9.79 0.30
N ASN A 75 -4.57 10.28 -0.19
CA ASN A 75 -4.42 10.72 -1.58
C ASN A 75 -4.55 9.57 -2.59
N THR A 76 -4.36 8.34 -2.13
CA THR A 76 -4.40 7.13 -2.97
C THR A 76 -5.77 6.48 -3.03
N ALA A 77 -6.75 6.99 -2.28
CA ALA A 77 -8.10 6.41 -2.20
C ALA A 77 -8.76 6.27 -3.59
N PHE A 78 -9.24 5.08 -3.94
CA PHE A 78 -10.14 4.87 -5.09
C PHE A 78 -11.06 3.66 -4.85
N ILE A 79 -12.18 3.58 -5.58
CA ILE A 79 -13.05 2.40 -5.56
C ILE A 79 -12.54 1.40 -6.59
N ASP A 80 -12.30 0.17 -6.16
CA ASP A 80 -11.86 -0.90 -7.07
C ASP A 80 -13.00 -1.26 -8.05
N PRO A 81 -12.75 -1.25 -9.37
CA PRO A 81 -13.79 -1.51 -10.37
C PRO A 81 -14.06 -3.00 -10.62
N PHE A 82 -13.30 -3.90 -10.00
CA PHE A 82 -13.32 -5.34 -10.28
C PHE A 82 -13.98 -6.17 -9.18
N TYR A 83 -14.08 -5.66 -7.95
CA TYR A 83 -14.83 -6.32 -6.88
C TYR A 83 -16.35 -6.17 -7.08
N GLU A 84 -17.10 -7.23 -6.74
CA GLU A 84 -18.57 -7.22 -6.75
C GLU A 84 -19.13 -6.29 -5.67
N GLU A 85 -18.57 -6.36 -4.46
CA GLU A 85 -18.91 -5.49 -3.34
C GLU A 85 -18.06 -4.22 -3.37
N SER A 86 -18.68 -3.07 -3.12
CA SER A 86 -18.00 -1.77 -3.12
C SER A 86 -16.81 -1.77 -2.17
N THR A 87 -15.59 -1.63 -2.73
CA THR A 87 -14.33 -1.79 -2.01
C THR A 87 -13.44 -0.57 -2.20
N LEU A 88 -13.13 0.12 -1.10
CA LEU A 88 -12.20 1.23 -1.08
C LEU A 88 -10.76 0.69 -1.04
N VAL A 89 -9.92 1.08 -2.00
CA VAL A 89 -8.49 0.78 -2.00
C VAL A 89 -7.72 1.96 -1.42
N LEU A 90 -6.78 1.68 -0.51
CA LEU A 90 -5.83 2.63 0.06
C LEU A 90 -4.42 2.06 -0.05
N THR A 91 -3.50 2.80 -0.65
CA THR A 91 -2.07 2.49 -0.58
C THR A 91 -1.53 2.92 0.79
N CYS A 92 -0.73 2.06 1.40
CA CYS A 92 -0.17 2.26 2.72
C CYS A 92 1.35 2.41 2.67
N ASP A 93 1.89 3.21 3.59
CA ASP A 93 3.27 3.06 4.02
C ASP A 93 3.33 1.97 5.10
N VAL A 94 4.46 1.28 5.21
CA VAL A 94 4.70 0.36 6.32
C VAL A 94 5.57 1.03 7.37
N VAL A 95 5.13 1.03 8.63
CA VAL A 95 5.86 1.67 9.74
C VAL A 95 6.13 0.70 10.88
N GLU A 96 7.22 0.96 11.61
CA GLU A 96 7.59 0.26 12.83
C GLU A 96 6.65 0.69 13.98
N PRO A 97 5.95 -0.23 14.67
CA PRO A 97 5.04 0.14 15.76
C PRO A 97 5.72 0.80 16.95
N ALA A 98 7.00 0.50 17.17
CA ALA A 98 7.76 0.96 18.33
C ALA A 98 8.06 2.46 18.30
N ASP A 99 8.27 3.03 17.12
CA ASP A 99 8.67 4.44 16.96
C ASP A 99 7.92 5.19 15.85
N GLY A 100 7.01 4.53 15.14
CA GLY A 100 6.21 5.09 14.05
C GLY A 100 7.02 5.43 12.80
N LYS A 101 8.30 5.06 12.73
CA LYS A 101 9.13 5.39 11.56
C LYS A 101 8.83 4.47 10.39
N GLY A 102 8.87 5.04 9.18
CA GLY A 102 8.75 4.29 7.93
C GLY A 102 9.79 3.18 7.86
N TYR A 103 9.33 1.95 7.65
CA TYR A 103 10.13 0.75 7.68
C TYR A 103 11.28 0.82 6.67
N GLU A 104 12.46 0.32 7.05
CA GLU A 104 13.66 0.44 6.20
C GLU A 104 13.56 -0.40 4.92
N ARG A 105 12.83 -1.51 4.96
CA ARG A 105 12.66 -2.43 3.81
C ARG A 105 11.38 -2.20 3.01
N ASP A 106 10.56 -1.23 3.41
CA ASP A 106 9.42 -0.77 2.62
C ASP A 106 9.92 0.12 1.45
N PRO A 107 9.73 -0.30 0.19
CA PRO A 107 10.12 0.48 -0.97
C PRO A 107 9.47 1.88 -1.02
N ARG A 108 8.22 2.02 -0.56
CA ARG A 108 7.50 3.30 -0.59
C ARG A 108 8.09 4.29 0.42
N SER A 109 8.33 3.83 1.65
CA SER A 109 9.07 4.61 2.66
C SER A 109 10.47 5.02 2.18
N LEU A 110 11.18 4.13 1.46
CA LEU A 110 12.48 4.45 0.87
C LEU A 110 12.39 5.52 -0.22
N ALA A 111 11.39 5.45 -1.10
CA ALA A 111 11.15 6.45 -2.14
C ALA A 111 10.86 7.83 -1.53
N LYS A 112 10.01 7.91 -0.49
CA LYS A 112 9.74 9.16 0.25
C LYS A 112 11.00 9.75 0.88
N ARG A 113 11.87 8.91 1.46
CA ARG A 113 13.17 9.35 1.99
C ARG A 113 14.09 9.88 0.89
N ALA A 114 14.09 9.27 -0.30
CA ALA A 114 14.88 9.73 -1.43
C ALA A 114 14.41 11.11 -1.94
N GLU A 115 13.10 11.34 -2.04
CA GLU A 115 12.54 12.65 -2.39
C GLU A 115 12.88 13.72 -1.34
N ALA A 116 12.75 13.39 -0.04
CA ALA A 116 13.14 14.29 1.04
C ALA A 116 14.65 14.59 1.03
N TYR A 117 15.48 13.61 0.66
CA TYR A 117 16.92 13.80 0.51
C TYR A 117 17.24 14.77 -0.64
N LEU A 118 16.62 14.63 -1.81
CA LEU A 118 16.80 15.58 -2.92
C LEU A 118 16.54 17.03 -2.46
N LYS A 119 15.41 17.25 -1.79
CA LYS A 119 15.05 18.57 -1.25
C LYS A 119 16.09 19.09 -0.25
N SER A 120 16.56 18.23 0.66
CA SER A 120 17.54 18.64 1.69
C SER A 120 18.91 19.00 1.12
N THR A 121 19.28 18.47 -0.05
CA THR A 121 20.52 18.85 -0.74
C THR A 121 20.47 20.26 -1.35
N GLY A 122 19.28 20.83 -1.55
CA GLY A 122 19.09 22.09 -2.27
C GLY A 122 19.37 22.02 -3.78
N LEU A 123 19.60 20.82 -4.34
CA LEU A 123 19.85 20.63 -5.77
C LEU A 123 18.56 20.66 -6.61
N GLY A 124 17.41 20.41 -6.00
CA GLY A 124 16.11 20.46 -6.67
C GLY A 124 14.95 20.18 -5.73
N ASP A 125 13.75 20.55 -6.17
CA ASP A 125 12.53 20.44 -5.36
C ASP A 125 11.69 19.19 -5.68
N THR A 126 11.76 18.70 -6.91
CA THR A 126 10.93 17.58 -7.40
C THR A 126 11.66 16.84 -8.50
N ALA A 127 11.69 15.51 -8.43
CA ALA A 127 12.17 14.64 -9.50
C ALA A 127 10.96 14.03 -10.22
N PHE A 128 10.90 14.18 -11.55
CA PHE A 128 9.86 13.57 -12.37
C PHE A 128 10.39 12.28 -13.02
N PHE A 129 9.63 11.20 -12.90
CA PHE A 129 9.94 9.89 -13.48
C PHE A 129 8.87 9.51 -14.52
N GLY A 130 9.30 9.08 -15.71
CA GLY A 130 8.42 8.63 -16.80
C GLY A 130 8.68 7.16 -17.14
N PRO A 131 8.05 6.20 -16.45
CA PRO A 131 8.22 4.78 -16.77
C PRO A 131 7.45 4.40 -18.05
N GLU A 132 8.03 3.51 -18.86
CA GLU A 132 7.40 2.93 -20.05
C GLU A 132 7.31 1.40 -19.91
N PRO A 133 6.37 0.86 -19.12
CA PRO A 133 6.25 -0.57 -18.91
C PRO A 133 5.63 -1.24 -20.13
N GLU A 134 6.44 -1.94 -20.92
CA GLU A 134 5.96 -2.86 -21.96
C GLU A 134 5.39 -4.14 -21.32
N PHE A 135 4.37 -4.73 -21.95
CA PHE A 135 3.70 -5.94 -21.44
C PHE A 135 3.13 -6.80 -22.57
N PHE A 136 2.81 -8.06 -22.23
CA PHE A 136 2.25 -9.05 -23.16
C PHE A 136 0.86 -9.48 -22.70
N PHE A 137 -0.07 -9.66 -23.65
CA PHE A 137 -1.33 -10.38 -23.43
C PHE A 137 -1.20 -11.79 -24.00
N PHE A 138 -1.42 -12.80 -23.15
CA PHE A 138 -1.36 -14.20 -23.55
C PHE A 138 -2.74 -14.86 -23.37
N ASP A 139 -3.12 -15.73 -24.30
CA ASP A 139 -4.32 -16.56 -24.16
C ASP A 139 -4.12 -17.74 -23.20
N SER A 140 -2.88 -18.26 -23.11
CA SER A 140 -2.54 -19.34 -22.19
C SER A 140 -1.04 -19.38 -21.85
N ARG A 141 -0.72 -19.91 -20.66
CA ARG A 141 0.67 -20.13 -20.19
C ARG A 141 0.74 -21.47 -19.46
N GLN A 142 1.75 -22.28 -19.74
CA GLN A 142 2.03 -23.54 -19.04
C GLN A 142 3.50 -23.60 -18.62
N TRP A 143 3.78 -24.23 -17.48
CA TRP A 143 5.13 -24.43 -16.94
C TRP A 143 5.22 -25.81 -16.28
N ASN A 144 6.35 -26.52 -16.46
CA ASN A 144 6.61 -27.85 -15.91
C ASN A 144 5.59 -28.94 -16.29
N THR A 145 5.24 -29.04 -17.58
CA THR A 145 4.32 -30.04 -18.13
C THR A 145 5.02 -31.37 -18.40
N HIS A 146 5.59 -32.01 -17.39
CA HIS A 146 6.05 -33.39 -17.54
C HIS A 146 4.83 -34.30 -17.66
N GLN A 147 4.57 -34.80 -18.87
CA GLN A 147 3.69 -35.94 -19.10
C GLN A 147 4.46 -37.20 -18.71
N SER A 148 4.04 -37.85 -17.63
CA SER A 148 4.36 -39.26 -17.37
C SER A 148 3.46 -40.16 -18.21
#